data_AF-A0A1A3PE21-F1
#
_entry.id   AF-A0A1A3PE21-F1
#
_cell.length_a   1.000
_cell.length_b   1.000
_cell.length_c   1.000
_cell.angle_alpha   90.00
_cell.angle_beta   90.00
_cell.angle_gamma   90.00
#
_symmetry.space_group_name_H-M   'P 1'
#
loop_
_entity.id
_entity.type
_entity.pdbx_description
1 polymer ?
#
loop_
_entity_poly.entity_id
_entity_poly.type
_entity_poly.pdbx_seq_one_letter_code
_entity_poly.pdbx_strand_id
1 'polypeptide(L)'
;MSVERGHVSAPTGGNALSTDFDLMRSVAATIDTRNEEIRAALQAFIGRMTGVPQSVWGGLAASRFKDVVHRWNAESVKLHQALHGIAETIRYNETSLRDAAENHALHIGAAAGNL
;
A
#
# COMPACT_ATOMS: atom_id res chain seq x y z
N MET A 1 25.17 -49.78 19.61
CA MET A 1 24.18 -48.91 20.27
C MET A 1 24.64 -47.48 20.11
N SER A 2 23.95 -46.71 19.25
CA SER A 2 23.56 -45.31 19.44
C SER A 2 23.24 -44.73 18.08
N VAL A 3 21.94 -44.61 17.82
CA VAL A 3 21.33 -44.03 16.64
C VAL A 3 21.34 -42.52 16.81
N GLU A 4 22.03 -41.83 15.90
CA GLU A 4 21.97 -40.38 15.73
C GLU A 4 20.57 -40.04 15.19
N ARG A 5 19.71 -39.47 16.04
CA ARG A 5 18.41 -38.93 15.63
C ARG A 5 18.64 -37.70 14.78
N GLY A 6 18.40 -37.81 13.48
CA GLY A 6 18.22 -36.68 12.59
C GLY A 6 17.09 -35.78 13.12
N HIS A 7 17.43 -34.53 13.40
CA HIS A 7 16.47 -33.48 13.70
C HIS A 7 15.73 -33.13 12.39
N VAL A 8 14.52 -33.68 12.22
CA VAL A 8 13.57 -33.16 11.22
C VAL A 8 13.09 -31.80 11.74
N SER A 9 13.72 -30.73 11.25
CA SER A 9 13.19 -29.38 11.33
C SER A 9 12.59 -29.02 9.98
N ALA A 10 11.26 -29.00 9.90
CA ALA A 10 10.52 -28.29 8.87
C ALA A 10 9.14 -27.85 9.41
N PRO A 11 8.58 -26.68 9.04
CA PRO A 11 9.17 -25.55 8.32
C PRO A 11 8.97 -24.21 9.06
N THR A 12 10.06 -23.53 9.39
CA THR A 12 10.03 -22.10 9.81
C THR A 12 9.44 -21.20 8.71
N GLY A 13 9.37 -21.67 7.46
CA GLY A 13 8.88 -20.93 6.30
C GLY A 13 7.40 -20.53 6.35
N GLY A 14 6.52 -21.31 6.98
CA GLY A 14 5.09 -20.97 7.07
C GLY A 14 4.83 -19.72 7.93
N ASN A 15 5.55 -19.60 9.04
CA ASN A 15 5.44 -18.44 9.94
C ASN A 15 6.07 -17.18 9.34
N ALA A 16 7.15 -17.33 8.57
CA ALA A 16 7.77 -16.23 7.83
C ALA A 16 6.83 -15.69 6.74
N LEU A 17 6.22 -16.57 5.93
CA LEU A 17 5.26 -16.18 4.89
C LEU A 17 4.02 -15.47 5.45
N SER A 18 3.48 -15.96 6.57
CA SER A 18 2.36 -15.27 7.23
C SER A 18 2.74 -13.85 7.66
N THR A 19 3.94 -13.69 8.22
CA THR A 19 4.48 -12.37 8.60
C THR A 19 4.63 -11.45 7.39
N ASP A 20 5.13 -11.98 6.26
CA ASP A 20 5.28 -11.23 5.02
C ASP A 20 3.94 -10.77 4.45
N PHE A 21 2.90 -11.61 4.48
CA PHE A 21 1.56 -11.21 4.04
C PHE A 21 0.95 -10.13 4.93
N ASP A 22 1.13 -10.25 6.25
CA ASP A 22 0.69 -9.21 7.19
C ASP A 22 1.40 -7.88 6.95
N LEU A 23 2.71 -7.93 6.63
CA LEU A 23 3.48 -6.75 6.24
C LEU A 23 2.95 -6.14 4.93
N MET A 24 2.70 -6.94 3.90
CA MET A 24 2.15 -6.45 2.61
C MET A 24 0.81 -5.72 2.82
N ARG A 25 -0.10 -6.31 3.61
CA ARG A 25 -1.38 -5.69 3.96
C ARG A 25 -1.20 -4.39 4.75
N SER A 26 -0.29 -4.36 5.71
CA SER A 26 0.03 -3.16 6.51
C SER A 26 0.59 -2.02 5.64
N VAL A 27 1.49 -2.34 4.71
CA VAL A 27 2.07 -1.37 3.78
C VAL A 27 0.98 -0.79 2.87
N ALA A 28 0.11 -1.62 2.29
CA ALA A 28 -0.99 -1.15 1.45
C ALA A 28 -1.94 -0.20 2.23
N ALA A 29 -2.30 -0.54 3.47
CA ALA A 29 -3.13 0.31 4.32
C ALA A 29 -2.44 1.64 4.70
N THR A 30 -1.13 1.61 4.92
CA THR A 30 -0.33 2.81 5.18
C THR A 30 -0.32 3.75 3.97
N ILE A 31 -0.19 3.20 2.76
CA ILE A 31 -0.25 3.97 1.51
C ILE A 31 -1.60 4.69 1.39
N ASP A 32 -2.71 3.99 1.60
CA ASP A 32 -4.05 4.59 1.56
C ASP A 32 -4.21 5.71 2.58
N THR A 33 -3.77 5.49 3.81
CA THR A 33 -3.84 6.48 4.89
C THR A 33 -3.08 7.75 4.52
N ARG A 34 -1.84 7.62 4.03
CA ARG A 34 -1.03 8.76 3.60
C ARG A 34 -1.63 9.50 2.42
N ASN A 35 -2.25 8.76 1.50
CA ASN A 35 -2.91 9.34 0.33
C ASN A 35 -4.12 10.21 0.75
N GLU A 36 -4.93 9.74 1.68
CA GLU A 36 -6.05 10.50 2.23
C GLU A 36 -5.60 11.73 3.03
N GLU A 37 -4.53 11.61 3.84
CA GLU A 37 -3.95 12.74 4.57
C GLU A 37 -3.50 13.87 3.62
N ILE A 38 -2.80 13.52 2.54
CA ILE A 38 -2.35 14.47 1.51
C ILE A 38 -3.56 15.16 0.87
N ARG A 39 -4.61 14.40 0.55
CA ARG A 39 -5.84 14.93 -0.06
C ARG A 39 -6.56 15.90 0.87
N ALA A 40 -6.70 15.54 2.14
CA ALA A 40 -7.35 16.36 3.16
C ALA A 40 -6.59 17.67 3.39
N ALA A 41 -5.26 17.62 3.51
CA ALA A 41 -4.42 18.80 3.69
C ALA A 41 -4.54 19.76 2.50
N LEU A 42 -4.56 19.24 1.27
CA LEU A 42 -4.74 20.03 0.05
C LEU A 42 -6.12 20.71 0.00
N GLN A 43 -7.19 19.96 0.27
CA GLN A 43 -8.55 20.51 0.27
C GLN A 43 -8.71 21.62 1.32
N ALA A 44 -8.16 21.42 2.52
CA ALA A 44 -8.17 22.44 3.57
C ALA A 44 -7.41 23.70 3.14
N PHE A 45 -6.24 23.54 2.52
CA PHE A 45 -5.46 24.65 2.00
C PHE A 45 -6.20 25.44 0.91
N ILE A 46 -6.75 24.75 -0.09
CA ILE A 46 -7.52 25.37 -1.18
C ILE A 46 -8.74 26.12 -0.59
N GLY A 47 -9.48 25.50 0.32
CA GLY A 47 -10.62 26.13 0.99
C GLY A 47 -10.24 27.44 1.66
N ARG A 48 -9.19 27.43 2.48
CA ARG A 48 -8.67 28.64 3.15
C ARG A 48 -8.27 29.72 2.15
N MET A 49 -7.63 29.34 1.05
CA MET A 49 -7.17 30.25 0.00
C MET A 49 -8.33 30.87 -0.78
N THR A 50 -9.34 30.09 -1.16
CA THR A 50 -10.53 30.59 -1.86
C THR A 50 -11.39 31.51 -0.99
N GLY A 51 -11.29 31.37 0.33
CA GLY A 51 -11.98 32.23 1.30
C GLY A 51 -11.30 33.59 1.53
N VAL A 52 -10.11 33.84 0.96
CA VAL A 52 -9.45 35.15 1.13
C VAL A 52 -10.16 36.21 0.27
N PRO A 53 -10.58 37.35 0.84
CA PRO A 53 -11.23 38.42 0.09
C PRO A 53 -10.34 38.99 -1.03
N GLN A 54 -10.94 39.32 -2.17
CA GLN A 54 -10.22 39.90 -3.32
C GLN A 54 -9.56 41.25 -2.99
N SER A 55 -10.07 41.98 -2.00
CA SER A 55 -9.48 43.22 -1.49
C SER A 55 -8.10 42.99 -0.83
N VAL A 56 -7.85 41.79 -0.32
CA VAL A 56 -6.59 41.39 0.33
C VAL A 56 -5.70 40.62 -0.65
N TRP A 57 -6.31 39.80 -1.53
CA TRP A 57 -5.60 38.94 -2.47
C TRP A 57 -6.10 39.18 -3.91
N GLY A 58 -5.51 40.16 -4.60
CA GLY A 58 -5.90 40.58 -5.96
C GLY A 58 -4.71 40.69 -6.93
N GLY A 59 -5.01 40.92 -8.21
CA GLY A 59 -4.02 41.21 -9.24
C GLY A 59 -3.21 40.01 -9.75
N LEU A 60 -2.05 40.30 -10.34
CA LEU A 60 -1.20 39.30 -11.03
C LEU A 60 -0.71 38.18 -10.10
N ALA A 61 -0.38 38.51 -8.84
CA ALA A 61 0.05 37.51 -7.85
C ALA A 61 -1.06 36.50 -7.53
N ALA A 62 -2.31 36.96 -7.45
CA ALA A 62 -3.48 36.09 -7.26
C ALA A 62 -3.66 35.11 -8.43
N SER A 63 -3.50 35.59 -9.67
CA SER A 63 -3.59 34.74 -10.87
C SER A 63 -2.51 33.67 -10.88
N ARG A 64 -1.24 34.05 -10.67
CA ARG A 64 -0.12 33.10 -10.67
C ARG A 64 -0.25 32.03 -9.60
N PHE A 65 -0.71 32.43 -8.42
CA PHE A 65 -0.96 31.47 -7.35
C PHE A 65 -2.07 30.48 -7.71
N LYS A 66 -3.18 30.94 -8.31
CA LYS A 66 -4.25 30.05 -8.79
C LYS A 66 -3.74 29.03 -9.80
N ASP A 67 -2.88 29.45 -10.73
CA ASP A 67 -2.27 28.55 -11.72
C ASP A 67 -1.43 27.45 -11.04
N VAL A 68 -0.62 27.83 -10.05
CA VAL A 68 0.20 26.87 -9.27
C VAL A 68 -0.68 25.90 -8.48
N VAL A 69 -1.73 26.39 -7.83
CA VAL A 69 -2.68 25.55 -7.09
C VAL A 69 -3.40 24.56 -8.01
N HIS A 70 -3.87 25.03 -9.18
CA HIS A 70 -4.53 24.16 -10.15
C HIS A 70 -3.60 23.06 -10.65
N ARG A 71 -2.36 23.40 -11.00
CA ARG A 71 -1.34 22.43 -11.41
C ARG A 71 -1.03 21.45 -10.30
N TRP A 72 -0.79 21.94 -9.08
CA TRP A 72 -0.50 21.07 -7.95
C TRP A 72 -1.65 20.11 -7.66
N ASN A 73 -2.90 20.58 -7.69
CA ASN A 73 -4.07 19.72 -7.54
C ASN A 73 -4.12 18.60 -8.60
N ALA A 74 -3.82 18.93 -9.86
CA ALA A 74 -3.74 17.92 -10.92
C ALA A 74 -2.64 16.89 -10.67
N GLU A 75 -1.46 17.33 -10.23
CA GLU A 75 -0.35 16.42 -9.88
C GLU A 75 -0.67 15.57 -8.64
N SER A 76 -1.37 16.11 -7.65
CA SER A 76 -1.84 15.35 -6.48
C SER A 76 -2.84 14.26 -6.85
N VAL A 77 -3.74 14.50 -7.81
CA VAL A 77 -4.65 13.46 -8.33
C VAL A 77 -3.87 12.34 -9.01
N LYS A 78 -2.85 12.68 -9.81
CA LYS A 78 -2.00 11.66 -10.45
C LYS A 78 -1.22 10.83 -9.42
N LEU A 79 -0.63 11.49 -8.43
CA LEU A 79 0.05 10.82 -7.32
C LEU A 79 -0.91 9.86 -6.59
N HIS A 80 -2.13 10.31 -6.32
CA HIS A 80 -3.15 9.48 -5.70
C HIS A 80 -3.46 8.23 -6.52
N GLN A 81 -3.69 8.37 -7.82
CA GLN A 81 -3.96 7.24 -8.71
C GLN A 81 -2.78 6.27 -8.75
N ALA A 82 -1.55 6.78 -8.78
CA ALA A 82 -0.36 5.95 -8.74
C ALA A 82 -0.23 5.18 -7.41
N LEU A 83 -0.37 5.87 -6.27
CA LEU A 83 -0.30 5.25 -4.95
C LEU A 83 -1.41 4.21 -4.74
N HIS A 84 -2.63 4.51 -5.18
CA HIS A 84 -3.73 3.57 -5.16
C HIS A 84 -3.41 2.31 -5.98
N GLY A 85 -2.93 2.47 -7.21
CA GLY A 85 -2.52 1.33 -8.06
C GLY A 85 -1.38 0.50 -7.45
N ILE A 86 -0.43 1.13 -6.74
CA ILE A 86 0.61 0.41 -5.99
C ILE A 86 -0.02 -0.41 -4.87
N ALA A 87 -0.94 0.17 -4.09
CA ALA A 87 -1.63 -0.54 -3.01
C ALA A 87 -2.46 -1.72 -3.55
N GLU A 88 -3.16 -1.55 -4.66
CA GLU A 88 -3.88 -2.62 -5.36
C GLU A 88 -2.92 -3.74 -5.82
N THR A 89 -1.78 -3.37 -6.40
CA THR A 89 -0.76 -4.34 -6.83
C THR A 89 -0.23 -5.16 -5.65
N ILE A 90 0.02 -4.51 -4.51
CA ILE A 90 0.48 -5.19 -3.29
C ILE A 90 -0.58 -6.18 -2.79
N ARG A 91 -1.86 -5.79 -2.76
CA ARG A 91 -2.96 -6.69 -2.37
C ARG A 91 -3.10 -7.88 -3.31
N TYR A 92 -3.06 -7.63 -4.61
CA TYR A 92 -3.11 -8.69 -5.62
C TYR A 92 -1.97 -9.69 -5.45
N ASN A 93 -0.75 -9.20 -5.21
CA ASN A 93 0.40 -10.05 -4.96
C ASN A 93 0.25 -10.86 -3.67
N GLU A 94 -0.26 -10.27 -2.60
CA GLU A 94 -0.51 -10.98 -1.33
C GLU A 94 -1.47 -12.15 -1.53
N THR A 95 -2.61 -11.92 -2.19
CA THR A 95 -3.61 -12.96 -2.44
C THR A 95 -3.04 -14.06 -3.35
N SER A 96 -2.36 -13.67 -4.44
CA SER A 96 -1.76 -14.64 -5.37
C SER A 96 -0.70 -15.53 -4.72
N LEU A 97 0.14 -14.95 -3.85
CA LEU A 97 1.17 -15.69 -3.13
C LEU A 97 0.58 -16.59 -2.04
N ARG A 98 -0.49 -16.14 -1.35
CA ARG A 98 -1.22 -16.95 -0.38
C ARG A 98 -1.82 -18.19 -1.03
N ASP A 99 -2.52 -18.03 -2.15
CA ASP A 99 -3.11 -19.13 -2.90
C ASP A 99 -2.04 -20.13 -3.35
N ALA A 100 -0.90 -19.64 -3.84
CA ALA A 100 0.22 -20.50 -4.24
C ALA A 100 0.80 -21.29 -3.04
N ALA A 101 0.92 -20.65 -1.88
CA ALA A 101 1.42 -21.30 -0.66
C ALA A 101 0.46 -22.38 -0.14
N GLU A 102 -0.84 -22.12 -0.15
CA GLU A 102 -1.87 -23.08 0.26
C GLU A 102 -1.91 -24.30 -0.66
N ASN A 103 -1.87 -24.08 -1.98
CA ASN A 103 -1.80 -25.16 -2.96
C ASN A 103 -0.54 -26.01 -2.77
N HIS A 104 0.62 -25.38 -2.54
CA HIS A 104 1.86 -26.10 -2.29
C HIS A 104 1.77 -26.95 -1.01
N ALA A 105 1.19 -26.42 0.07
CA ALA A 105 1.00 -27.16 1.32
C ALA A 105 0.10 -28.39 1.11
N LEU A 106 -0.99 -28.27 0.34
CA LEU A 106 -1.88 -29.39 -0.01
C LEU A 106 -1.14 -30.48 -0.79
N HIS A 107 -0.33 -30.10 -1.79
CA HIS A 107 0.45 -31.06 -2.58
C HIS A 107 1.50 -31.80 -1.75
N ILE A 108 2.20 -31.11 -0.83
CA ILE A 108 3.12 -31.77 0.10
C ILE A 108 2.38 -32.74 1.01
N GLY A 109 1.24 -32.34 1.58
CA GLY A 109 0.43 -33.20 2.43
C GLY A 109 -0.05 -34.46 1.70
N ALA A 110 -0.51 -34.30 0.46
CA ALA A 110 -0.91 -35.42 -0.40
C ALA A 110 0.27 -36.36 -0.72
N ALA A 111 1.45 -35.82 -1.02
CA ALA A 111 2.65 -36.62 -1.26
C ALA A 111 3.11 -37.38 0.00
N ALA A 112 3.05 -36.74 1.16
CA ALA A 112 3.42 -37.36 2.44
C ALA A 112 2.44 -38.46 2.89
N GLY A 113 1.15 -38.32 2.57
CA GLY A 113 0.14 -39.35 2.85
C GLY A 113 0.19 -40.58 1.92
N ASN A 114 0.97 -40.51 0.83
CA ASN A 114 1.17 -41.60 -0.12
C ASN A 114 2.46 -42.41 0.14
N LEU A 115 3.18 -42.13 1.23
CA LEU A 115 4.37 -42.85 1.71
C LEU A 115 4.03 -43.65 2.97
#